data_AF-A0A5V0NLZ8-F1
#
_entry.id   AF-A0A5V0NLZ8-F1
#
_cell.length_a   1.000
_cell.length_b   1.000
_cell.length_c   1.000
_cell.angle_alpha   90.00
_cell.angle_beta   90.00
_cell.angle_gamma   90.00
#
_symmetry.space_group_name_H-M   'P 1'
#
loop_
_entity.id
_entity.type
_entity.pdbx_description
1 polymer ?
#
loop_
_entity_poly.entity_id
_entity_poly.type
_entity_poly.pdbx_seq_one_letter_code
_entity_poly.pdbx_strand_id
1 'polypeptide(L)'
;MKYAYFKLDAVVTDKYVSMYNADVKPAREHILCRLQASLGAVGFKVIDGSFKVKIEGVYFNAVPECGWETEDTDLIADGKSLFLATPDTSCVNGRLLQKEIEQTEERLKDYLSFENWIFNKLGIVGLAGVFWRDSSAWVMEFSRKRDAILFRVSLREGVVCGKVPDECIRIKHSEYVALLEE
;
A
#
# COMPACT_ATOMS: atom_id res chain seq x y z
N MET A 1 11.11 -22.18 -4.36
CA MET A 1 10.15 -21.76 -3.30
C MET A 1 8.77 -22.25 -3.71
N LYS A 2 8.06 -22.99 -2.83
CA LYS A 2 6.72 -23.52 -3.14
C LYS A 2 5.65 -22.56 -2.62
N TYR A 3 4.50 -22.52 -3.29
CA TYR A 3 3.39 -21.64 -2.93
C TYR A 3 2.08 -22.40 -2.77
N ALA A 4 1.21 -21.87 -1.91
CA ALA A 4 -0.21 -22.16 -1.92
C ALA A 4 -0.99 -20.95 -2.45
N TYR A 5 -2.15 -21.22 -3.02
CA TYR A 5 -3.00 -20.21 -3.64
C TYR A 5 -4.37 -20.25 -2.98
N PHE A 6 -4.88 -19.07 -2.66
CA PHE A 6 -6.20 -18.90 -2.07
C PHE A 6 -6.95 -17.79 -2.78
N LYS A 7 -8.27 -17.76 -2.65
CA LYS A 7 -9.11 -16.64 -3.06
C LYS A 7 -10.16 -16.32 -2.00
N LEU A 8 -10.60 -15.07 -1.99
CA LEU A 8 -11.91 -14.69 -1.50
C LEU A 8 -12.89 -14.77 -2.68
N ASP A 9 -14.08 -15.30 -2.46
CA ASP A 9 -15.13 -15.26 -3.48
C ASP A 9 -15.63 -13.82 -3.71
N ALA A 10 -16.55 -13.65 -4.66
CA ALA A 10 -17.06 -12.33 -5.02
C ALA A 10 -17.85 -11.65 -3.91
N VAL A 11 -18.58 -12.41 -3.10
CA VAL A 11 -19.40 -11.86 -2.01
C VAL A 11 -18.49 -11.34 -0.90
N VAL A 12 -17.48 -12.12 -0.52
CA VAL A 12 -16.50 -11.74 0.50
C VAL A 12 -15.60 -10.60 0.01
N THR A 13 -15.21 -10.64 -1.27
CA THR A 13 -14.42 -9.55 -1.89
C THR A 13 -15.19 -8.24 -1.85
N ASP A 14 -16.45 -8.23 -2.30
CA ASP A 14 -17.30 -7.04 -2.31
C ASP A 14 -17.52 -6.49 -0.90
N LYS A 15 -17.76 -7.36 0.09
CA LYS A 15 -17.86 -6.98 1.51
C LYS A 15 -16.62 -6.19 1.96
N TYR A 16 -15.41 -6.70 1.73
CA TYR A 16 -14.18 -6.03 2.18
C TYR A 16 -13.88 -4.74 1.42
N VAL A 17 -14.09 -4.73 0.10
CA VAL A 17 -13.91 -3.54 -0.74
C VAL A 17 -14.90 -2.44 -0.32
N SER A 18 -16.17 -2.79 -0.11
CA SER A 18 -17.20 -1.86 0.33
C SER A 18 -16.90 -1.28 1.72
N MET A 19 -16.52 -2.13 2.69
CA MET A 19 -16.12 -1.67 4.02
C MET A 19 -14.93 -0.70 3.95
N TYR A 20 -13.90 -1.03 3.17
CA TYR A 20 -12.75 -0.15 3.03
C TYR A 20 -13.11 1.20 2.37
N ASN A 21 -13.91 1.16 1.32
CA ASN A 21 -14.35 2.36 0.61
C ASN A 21 -15.26 3.26 1.45
N ALA A 22 -16.00 2.69 2.41
CA ALA A 22 -16.83 3.46 3.33
C ALA A 22 -16.01 4.05 4.50
N ASP A 23 -15.18 3.22 5.15
CA ASP A 23 -14.65 3.56 6.48
C ASP A 23 -13.21 4.07 6.48
N VAL A 24 -12.40 3.68 5.48
CA VAL A 24 -10.95 3.91 5.49
C VAL A 24 -10.49 4.81 4.36
N LYS A 25 -10.88 4.48 3.13
CA LYS A 25 -10.46 5.20 1.92
C LYS A 25 -10.75 6.70 2.02
N PRO A 26 -11.95 7.17 2.43
CA PRO A 26 -12.24 8.61 2.43
C PRO A 26 -11.38 9.37 3.43
N ALA A 27 -11.15 8.81 4.62
CA ALA A 27 -10.31 9.42 5.63
C ALA A 27 -8.84 9.47 5.19
N ARG A 28 -8.33 8.39 4.60
CA ARG A 28 -6.99 8.33 4.03
C ARG A 28 -6.80 9.38 2.93
N GLU A 29 -7.72 9.43 1.97
CA GLU A 29 -7.69 10.40 0.87
C GLU A 29 -7.78 11.84 1.39
N HIS A 30 -8.64 12.11 2.37
CA HIS A 30 -8.73 13.42 2.99
C HIS A 30 -7.41 13.88 3.62
N ILE A 31 -6.73 12.99 4.35
CA ILE A 31 -5.42 13.28 4.96
C ILE A 31 -4.39 13.61 3.89
N LEU A 32 -4.29 12.79 2.84
CA LEU A 32 -3.34 12.99 1.73
C LEU A 32 -3.67 14.25 0.92
N CYS A 33 -4.93 14.50 0.57
CA CYS A 33 -5.34 15.71 -0.13
C CYS A 33 -5.02 16.98 0.66
N ARG A 34 -5.20 16.95 1.99
CA ARG A 34 -4.85 18.10 2.84
C ARG A 34 -3.34 18.36 2.84
N LEU A 35 -2.52 17.32 2.96
CA LEU A 35 -1.07 17.47 2.84
C LEU A 35 -0.68 17.95 1.44
N GLN A 36 -1.33 17.42 0.40
CA GLN A 36 -1.06 17.79 -0.99
C GLN A 36 -1.31 19.27 -1.22
N ALA A 37 -2.44 19.79 -0.73
CA ALA A 37 -2.77 21.21 -0.81
C ALA A 37 -1.81 22.08 0.02
N SER A 38 -1.42 21.63 1.21
CA SER A 38 -0.48 22.34 2.09
C SER A 38 0.89 22.53 1.43
N LEU A 39 1.39 21.46 0.79
CA LEU A 39 2.72 21.44 0.19
C LEU A 39 2.74 21.97 -1.25
N GLY A 40 1.58 22.16 -1.91
CA GLY A 40 1.53 22.44 -3.35
C GLY A 40 1.98 21.25 -4.21
N ALA A 41 1.81 20.03 -3.70
CA ALA A 41 2.21 18.80 -4.37
C ALA A 41 1.17 18.33 -5.39
N VAL A 42 1.59 17.43 -6.29
CA VAL A 42 0.68 16.71 -7.20
C VAL A 42 0.48 15.24 -6.84
N GLY A 43 1.30 14.72 -5.92
CA GLY A 43 1.17 13.37 -5.41
C GLY A 43 2.28 13.00 -4.44
N PHE A 44 2.27 11.75 -4.00
CA PHE A 44 3.21 11.22 -3.01
C PHE A 44 3.71 9.84 -3.42
N LYS A 45 4.99 9.59 -3.16
CA LYS A 45 5.53 8.23 -3.14
C LYS A 45 5.32 7.66 -1.73
N VAL A 46 4.23 6.94 -1.54
CA VAL A 46 3.87 6.34 -0.25
C VAL A 46 4.27 4.86 -0.22
N ILE A 47 4.94 4.45 0.83
CA ILE A 47 5.16 3.05 1.17
C ILE A 47 4.35 2.71 2.41
N ASP A 48 3.43 1.76 2.25
CA ASP A 48 2.69 1.18 3.36
C ASP A 48 3.29 -0.19 3.70
N GLY A 49 3.98 -0.28 4.84
CA GLY A 49 4.32 -1.54 5.49
C GLY A 49 3.28 -1.96 6.52
N SER A 50 3.42 -3.17 7.07
CA SER A 50 2.43 -3.78 7.99
C SER A 50 2.09 -2.92 9.22
N PHE A 51 2.98 -2.02 9.64
CA PHE A 51 2.77 -1.11 10.80
C PHE A 51 3.38 0.28 10.60
N LYS A 52 3.77 0.62 9.38
CA LYS A 52 4.43 1.90 9.09
C LYS A 52 3.94 2.41 7.75
N VAL A 53 3.40 3.62 7.75
CA VAL A 53 3.20 4.40 6.54
C VAL A 53 4.35 5.39 6.45
N LYS A 54 5.04 5.42 5.32
CA LYS A 54 6.12 6.38 5.06
C LYS A 54 5.89 7.07 3.72
N ILE A 55 6.00 8.38 3.69
CA ILE A 55 6.06 9.19 2.48
C ILE A 55 7.54 9.32 2.15
N GLU A 56 8.01 8.52 1.19
CA GLU A 56 9.41 8.53 0.77
C GLU A 56 9.77 9.74 -0.07
N GLY A 57 8.78 10.41 -0.65
CA GLY A 57 8.98 11.65 -1.37
C GLY A 57 7.66 12.22 -1.88
N VAL A 58 7.76 13.47 -2.32
CA VAL A 58 6.64 14.30 -2.74
C VAL A 58 6.82 14.64 -4.22
N TYR A 59 5.78 14.46 -5.02
CA TYR A 59 5.82 14.79 -6.43
C TYR A 59 5.36 16.21 -6.68
N PHE A 60 6.12 16.94 -7.50
CA PHE A 60 5.81 18.29 -7.95
C PHE A 60 5.78 18.36 -9.48
N ASN A 61 4.94 19.23 -10.03
CA ASN A 61 4.85 19.51 -11.48
C ASN A 61 5.76 20.66 -11.94
N ALA A 62 6.56 21.19 -11.04
CA ALA A 62 7.60 22.18 -11.24
C ALA A 62 8.67 21.97 -10.15
N VAL A 63 9.87 22.53 -10.34
CA VAL A 63 10.91 22.49 -9.31
C VAL A 63 10.38 23.19 -8.05
N PRO A 64 10.31 22.50 -6.89
CA PRO A 64 9.82 23.09 -5.66
C PRO A 64 10.77 24.17 -5.14
N GLU A 65 10.25 25.07 -4.33
CA GLU A 65 11.01 26.17 -3.72
C GLU A 65 12.03 25.69 -2.67
N CYS A 66 12.65 26.62 -1.94
CA CYS A 66 13.62 26.30 -0.89
C CYS A 66 13.06 25.33 0.16
N GLY A 67 13.91 24.42 0.65
CA GLY A 67 13.53 23.42 1.67
C GLY A 67 13.34 22.00 1.14
N TRP A 68 13.63 21.77 -0.14
CA TRP A 68 13.52 20.48 -0.80
C TRP A 68 14.85 20.08 -1.47
N GLU A 69 15.20 18.81 -1.33
CA GLU A 69 16.17 18.12 -2.19
C GLU A 69 15.39 17.43 -3.30
N THR A 70 15.77 17.66 -4.56
CA THR A 70 15.00 17.19 -5.72
C THR A 70 15.80 16.20 -6.56
N GLU A 71 15.13 15.15 -7.02
CA GLU A 71 15.60 14.22 -8.02
C GLU A 71 14.68 14.30 -9.25
N ASP A 72 15.29 14.37 -10.44
CA ASP A 72 14.56 14.28 -11.70
C ASP A 72 13.96 12.87 -11.85
N THR A 73 12.72 12.79 -12.32
CA THR A 73 12.08 11.51 -12.61
C THR A 73 11.63 11.40 -14.05
N ASP A 74 11.60 10.17 -14.58
CA ASP A 74 11.01 9.87 -15.89
C ASP A 74 9.46 9.87 -15.86
N LEU A 75 8.84 10.21 -14.72
CA LEU A 75 7.39 10.22 -14.58
C LEU A 75 6.79 11.46 -15.21
N ILE A 76 5.74 11.26 -16.01
CA ILE A 76 5.01 12.34 -16.69
C ILE A 76 3.58 12.36 -16.18
N ALA A 77 3.11 13.54 -15.76
CA ALA A 77 1.70 13.81 -15.49
C ALA A 77 1.28 15.06 -16.27
N ASP A 78 0.10 15.01 -16.91
CA ASP A 78 -0.43 16.09 -17.75
C ASP A 78 0.56 16.62 -18.80
N GLY A 79 1.39 15.72 -19.36
CA GLY A 79 2.39 16.06 -20.37
C GLY A 79 3.63 16.78 -19.83
N LYS A 80 3.81 16.86 -18.51
CA LYS A 80 4.99 17.45 -17.85
C LYS A 80 5.73 16.42 -17.02
N SER A 81 7.07 16.48 -17.03
CA SER A 81 7.90 15.69 -16.14
C SER A 81 7.66 16.11 -14.68
N LEU A 82 7.60 15.12 -13.80
CA LEU A 82 7.48 15.32 -12.36
C LEU A 82 8.85 15.35 -11.69
N PHE A 83 8.96 16.15 -10.64
CA PHE A 83 10.10 16.17 -9.74
C PHE A 83 9.74 15.38 -8.49
N LEU A 84 10.59 14.42 -8.10
CA LEU A 84 10.48 13.79 -6.79
C LEU A 84 11.33 14.58 -5.82
N ALA A 85 10.76 14.97 -4.69
CA ALA A 85 11.47 15.77 -3.72
C ALA A 85 11.32 15.22 -2.29
N THR A 86 12.38 15.38 -1.51
CA THR A 86 12.42 15.09 -0.08
C THR A 86 12.77 16.36 0.70
N PRO A 87 12.30 16.53 1.94
CA PRO A 87 12.65 17.72 2.70
C PRO A 87 14.16 17.83 2.97
N ASP A 88 14.74 18.99 2.67
CA ASP A 88 16.14 19.31 2.99
C ASP A 88 16.29 19.58 4.49
N THR A 89 16.64 18.54 5.26
CA THR A 89 16.77 18.64 6.71
C THR A 89 17.96 19.49 7.17
N SER A 90 18.86 19.89 6.27
CA SER A 90 19.96 20.81 6.60
C SER A 90 19.45 22.23 6.87
N CYS A 91 18.35 22.64 6.23
CA CYS A 91 17.75 23.95 6.41
C CYS A 91 16.53 23.96 7.36
N VAL A 92 16.14 25.14 7.85
CA VAL A 92 15.00 25.28 8.78
C VAL A 92 13.68 24.91 8.09
N ASN A 93 13.49 25.35 6.85
CA ASN A 93 12.26 25.09 6.10
C ASN A 93 12.06 23.58 5.85
N GLY A 94 13.10 22.87 5.41
CA GLY A 94 13.00 21.42 5.20
C GLY A 94 12.78 20.64 6.49
N ARG A 95 13.32 21.08 7.64
CA ARG A 95 12.95 20.46 8.94
C ARG A 95 11.47 20.66 9.31
N LEU A 96 10.87 21.81 8.97
CA LEU A 96 9.44 22.04 9.20
C LEU A 96 8.58 21.18 8.27
N LEU A 97 8.95 21.08 7.00
CA LEU A 97 8.31 20.21 6.00
C LEU A 97 8.37 18.73 6.43
N GLN A 98 9.55 18.27 6.87
CA GLN A 98 9.74 16.91 7.39
C GLN A 98 8.81 16.62 8.56
N LYS A 99 8.68 17.56 9.51
CA LYS A 99 7.79 17.42 10.66
C LYS A 99 6.32 17.35 10.26
N GLU A 100 5.89 18.12 9.27
CA GLU A 100 4.52 18.06 8.73
C GLU A 100 4.23 16.70 8.06
N ILE A 101 5.19 16.19 7.29
CA ILE A 101 5.11 14.86 6.68
C ILE A 101 5.02 13.77 7.77
N GLU A 102 5.90 13.79 8.78
CA GLU A 102 5.88 12.81 9.88
C GLU A 102 4.56 12.83 10.67
N GLN A 103 4.01 14.01 10.94
CA GLN A 103 2.69 14.13 11.57
C GLN A 103 1.57 13.57 10.71
N THR A 104 1.73 13.62 9.39
CA THR A 104 0.78 13.04 8.44
C THR A 104 0.92 11.53 8.37
N GLU A 105 2.15 11.01 8.30
CA GLU A 105 2.47 9.58 8.39
C GLU A 105 1.88 8.95 9.66
N GLU A 106 1.97 9.63 10.82
CA GLU A 106 1.38 9.15 12.06
C GLU A 106 -0.15 8.99 11.95
N ARG A 107 -0.84 9.98 11.37
CA ARG A 107 -2.30 9.92 11.15
C ARG A 107 -2.68 8.81 10.16
N LEU A 108 -1.83 8.55 9.16
CA LEU A 108 -2.07 7.52 8.15
C LEU A 108 -1.96 6.09 8.72
N LYS A 109 -1.33 5.89 9.89
CA LYS A 109 -1.27 4.57 10.53
C LYS A 109 -2.64 4.01 10.89
N ASP A 110 -3.60 4.89 11.20
CA ASP A 110 -4.98 4.50 11.48
C ASP A 110 -5.77 4.19 10.20
N TYR A 111 -5.27 4.63 9.04
CA TYR A 111 -5.92 4.51 7.74
C TYR A 111 -4.98 3.90 6.69
N LEU A 112 -4.66 2.62 6.89
CA LEU A 112 -3.75 1.86 6.04
C LEU A 112 -4.25 1.73 4.59
N SER A 113 -3.34 1.37 3.68
CA SER A 113 -3.72 0.93 2.34
C SER A 113 -4.65 -0.29 2.38
N PHE A 114 -5.40 -0.51 1.30
CA PHE A 114 -6.33 -1.63 1.21
C PHE A 114 -5.68 -2.97 1.53
N GLU A 115 -4.49 -3.24 0.96
CA GLU A 115 -3.74 -4.47 1.19
C GLU A 115 -3.37 -4.67 2.67
N ASN A 116 -2.77 -3.66 3.31
CA ASN A 116 -2.38 -3.79 4.71
C ASN A 116 -3.61 -3.82 5.65
N TRP A 117 -4.67 -3.08 5.30
CA TRP A 117 -5.92 -3.10 6.04
C TRP A 117 -6.58 -4.49 5.99
N ILE A 118 -6.70 -5.11 4.81
CA ILE A 118 -7.30 -6.44 4.68
C ILE A 118 -6.41 -7.51 5.30
N PHE A 119 -5.08 -7.40 5.20
CA PHE A 119 -4.16 -8.30 5.88
C PHE A 119 -4.35 -8.25 7.40
N ASN A 120 -4.46 -7.05 7.98
CA ASN A 120 -4.75 -6.90 9.40
C ASN A 120 -6.13 -7.44 9.78
N LYS A 121 -7.16 -7.24 8.96
CA LYS A 121 -8.51 -7.80 9.19
C LYS A 121 -8.54 -9.33 9.16
N LEU A 122 -7.80 -9.94 8.23
CA LEU A 122 -7.71 -11.38 8.06
C LEU A 122 -6.69 -12.04 9.00
N GLY A 123 -5.86 -11.25 9.69
CA GLY A 123 -4.81 -11.74 10.57
C GLY A 123 -3.64 -12.41 9.83
N ILE A 124 -3.38 -12.00 8.58
CA ILE A 124 -2.30 -12.51 7.74
C ILE A 124 -1.16 -11.49 7.61
N VAL A 125 0.03 -11.98 7.23
CA VAL A 125 1.25 -11.16 7.20
C VAL A 125 1.76 -11.05 5.77
N GLY A 126 1.84 -9.81 5.28
CA GLY A 126 2.44 -9.49 3.98
C GLY A 126 3.96 -9.59 3.98
N LEU A 127 4.59 -9.44 2.81
CA LEU A 127 6.05 -9.54 2.62
C LEU A 127 6.85 -8.64 3.59
N ALA A 128 6.38 -7.42 3.86
CA ALA A 128 7.04 -6.48 4.76
C ALA A 128 7.07 -6.92 6.23
N GLY A 129 6.20 -7.85 6.65
CA GLY A 129 6.11 -8.33 8.03
C GLY A 129 6.79 -9.68 8.30
N VAL A 130 7.30 -10.36 7.26
CA VAL A 130 7.84 -11.74 7.34
C VAL A 130 9.10 -11.82 8.20
N PHE A 131 9.87 -10.74 8.31
CA PHE A 131 11.08 -10.70 9.14
C PHE A 131 10.81 -10.83 10.64
N TRP A 132 9.56 -10.70 11.08
CA TRP A 132 9.18 -10.63 12.50
C TRP A 132 8.53 -11.89 13.05
N ARG A 133 8.09 -12.82 12.19
CA ARG A 133 7.36 -14.03 12.60
C ARG A 133 7.76 -15.19 11.71
N ASP A 134 7.87 -16.38 12.28
CA ASP A 134 7.97 -17.65 11.54
C ASP A 134 6.68 -17.98 10.78
N SER A 135 6.23 -17.05 9.96
CA SER A 135 4.96 -17.07 9.26
C SER A 135 5.20 -17.10 7.76
N SER A 136 4.24 -17.68 7.07
CA SER A 136 4.16 -17.62 5.62
C SER A 136 3.86 -16.19 5.17
N ALA A 137 4.52 -15.77 4.09
CA ALA A 137 4.33 -14.48 3.47
C ALA A 137 3.13 -14.54 2.53
N TRP A 138 2.20 -13.60 2.68
CA TRP A 138 1.05 -13.45 1.79
C TRP A 138 1.31 -12.30 0.80
N VAL A 139 0.89 -12.51 -0.44
CA VAL A 139 0.87 -11.50 -1.51
C VAL A 139 -0.55 -11.47 -2.04
N MET A 140 -1.12 -10.26 -2.15
CA MET A 140 -2.48 -10.04 -2.62
C MET A 140 -2.47 -9.52 -4.05
N GLU A 141 -3.40 -10.03 -4.86
CA GLU A 141 -3.71 -9.49 -6.19
C GLU A 141 -5.23 -9.49 -6.38
N PHE A 142 -5.74 -8.57 -7.20
CA PHE A 142 -7.13 -8.65 -7.65
C PHE A 142 -7.21 -9.53 -8.89
N SER A 143 -8.30 -10.28 -9.05
CA SER A 143 -8.65 -10.87 -10.33
C SER A 143 -8.74 -9.79 -11.41
N ARG A 144 -8.61 -10.17 -12.67
CA ARG A 144 -8.71 -9.22 -13.79
C ARG A 144 -10.06 -8.49 -13.83
N LYS A 145 -11.15 -9.18 -13.48
CA LYS A 145 -12.50 -8.60 -13.33
C LYS A 145 -12.71 -7.83 -12.02
N ARG A 146 -11.74 -7.88 -11.09
CA ARG A 146 -11.79 -7.31 -9.73
C ARG A 146 -12.95 -7.82 -8.87
N ASP A 147 -13.48 -8.97 -9.22
CA ASP A 147 -14.54 -9.68 -8.52
C ASP A 147 -14.00 -10.71 -7.51
N ALA A 148 -12.69 -10.94 -7.45
CA ALA A 148 -12.07 -11.81 -6.46
C ALA A 148 -10.74 -11.24 -5.99
N ILE A 149 -10.44 -11.40 -4.70
CA ILE A 149 -9.11 -11.17 -4.16
C ILE A 149 -8.37 -12.50 -4.13
N LEU A 150 -7.21 -12.52 -4.75
CA LEU A 150 -6.34 -13.68 -4.87
C LEU A 150 -5.16 -13.53 -3.92
N PHE A 151 -4.75 -14.64 -3.32
CA PHE A 151 -3.58 -14.68 -2.45
C PHE A 151 -2.59 -15.74 -2.91
N ARG A 152 -1.32 -15.34 -3.00
CA ARG A 152 -0.18 -16.25 -3.14
C ARG A 152 0.57 -16.29 -1.81
N VAL A 153 0.77 -17.49 -1.28
CA VAL A 153 1.30 -17.71 0.07
C VAL A 153 2.55 -18.56 0.02
N SER A 154 3.65 -18.10 0.60
CA SER A 154 4.88 -18.88 0.64
C SER A 154 4.75 -20.08 1.58
N LEU A 155 5.24 -21.25 1.16
CA LEU A 155 5.24 -22.45 1.98
C LEU A 155 6.60 -22.63 2.65
N ARG A 156 6.59 -22.88 3.97
CA ARG A 156 7.76 -23.35 4.72
C ARG A 156 7.55 -24.84 5.00
N GLU A 157 8.52 -25.67 4.64
CA GLU A 157 8.42 -27.14 4.78
C GLU A 157 7.15 -27.75 4.13
N GLY A 158 6.60 -27.08 3.11
CA GLY A 158 5.40 -27.53 2.40
C GLY A 158 4.07 -27.13 3.05
N VAL A 159 4.10 -26.43 4.19
CA VAL A 159 2.89 -25.97 4.90
C VAL A 159 2.83 -24.44 4.97
N VAL A 160 1.62 -23.93 5.17
CA VAL A 160 1.40 -22.51 5.51
C VAL A 160 1.63 -22.36 7.00
N CYS A 161 2.61 -21.54 7.39
CA CYS A 161 2.87 -21.22 8.79
C CYS A 161 2.03 -20.01 9.21
N GLY A 162 1.17 -20.20 10.20
CA GLY A 162 0.22 -19.18 10.69
C GLY A 162 -1.23 -19.54 10.41
N LYS A 163 -2.15 -18.63 10.75
CA LYS A 163 -3.58 -18.83 10.51
C LYS A 163 -3.90 -18.63 9.02
N VAL A 164 -4.60 -19.60 8.42
CA VAL A 164 -5.31 -19.39 7.16
C VAL A 164 -6.70 -18.83 7.50
N PRO A 165 -7.13 -17.69 6.95
CA PRO A 165 -8.44 -17.14 7.24
C PRO A 165 -9.55 -18.10 6.80
N ASP A 166 -10.62 -18.20 7.59
CA ASP A 166 -11.71 -19.15 7.35
C ASP A 166 -12.51 -18.81 6.08
N GLU A 167 -12.52 -17.53 5.69
CA GLU A 167 -13.13 -17.04 4.45
C GLU A 167 -12.29 -17.34 3.19
N CYS A 168 -11.02 -17.79 3.34
CA CYS A 168 -10.14 -18.08 2.20
C CYS A 168 -10.41 -19.47 1.63
N ILE A 169 -10.74 -19.53 0.35
CA ILE A 169 -10.91 -20.77 -0.41
C ILE A 169 -9.59 -21.15 -1.06
N ARG A 170 -9.08 -22.35 -0.78
CA ARG A 170 -7.87 -22.87 -1.44
C ARG A 170 -8.16 -23.19 -2.91
N ILE A 171 -7.29 -22.73 -3.80
CA ILE A 171 -7.38 -22.96 -5.24
C ILE A 171 -6.11 -23.58 -5.81
N LYS A 172 -6.21 -24.10 -7.03
CA LYS A 172 -5.05 -24.61 -7.79
C LYS A 172 -4.26 -23.44 -8.38
N HIS A 173 -2.97 -23.68 -8.65
CA HIS A 173 -2.13 -22.70 -9.35
C HIS A 173 -2.71 -22.30 -10.72
N SER A 174 -3.22 -23.27 -11.48
CA SER A 174 -3.84 -23.03 -12.79
C SER A 174 -5.07 -22.10 -12.71
N GLU A 175 -5.87 -22.23 -11.66
CA GLU A 175 -7.02 -21.36 -11.42
C GLU A 175 -6.58 -19.95 -11.01
N TYR A 176 -5.54 -19.83 -10.17
CA TYR A 176 -4.96 -18.54 -9.81
C TYR A 176 -4.48 -17.77 -11.05
N VAL A 177 -3.75 -18.45 -11.95
CA VAL A 177 -3.27 -17.84 -13.20
C VAL A 177 -4.44 -17.43 -14.10
N ALA A 178 -5.43 -18.31 -14.29
CA ALA A 178 -6.61 -18.00 -15.10
C ALA A 178 -7.36 -16.75 -14.59
N LEU A 179 -7.54 -16.61 -13.28
CA LEU A 179 -8.23 -15.46 -12.68
C LEU A 179 -7.44 -14.13 -12.79
N LEU A 180 -6.11 -14.19 -12.97
CA LEU A 180 -5.29 -13.00 -13.25
C LEU A 180 -5.28 -12.60 -14.72
N GLU A 181 -5.42 -13.57 -15.62
CA GLU A 181 -5.29 -13.36 -17.07
C GLU A 181 -6.63 -13.15 -17.78
N GLU A 182 -7.77 -13.65 -17.29
CA GLU A 182 -9.10 -13.62 -17.96
C GLU A 182 -10.04 -12.48 -17.53
#